data_AF-A0A1H8WZZ2-F1
#
_entry.id   AF-A0A1H8WZZ2-F1
#
_cell.length_a   1.000
_cell.length_b   1.000
_cell.length_c   1.000
_cell.angle_alpha   90.00
_cell.angle_beta   90.00
_cell.angle_gamma   90.00
#
_symmetry.space_group_name_H-M   'P 1'
#
loop_
_entity.id
_entity.type
_entity.pdbx_description
1 polymer ?
#
loop_
_entity_poly.entity_id
_entity_poly.type
_entity_poly.pdbx_seq_one_letter_code
_entity_poly.pdbx_strand_id
1 'polypeptide(L)'
;TVDTDTERMNYTMTMQFSNVSLNDDLSDSRFTIDIPANASEPGPQHHERHTFDSLSDVRSEAEMSVPSPEVPDGYEFESAYLSEGDDYSVVRLRYTNGSDGDVSLSKRSDTGYNYSDNDVFEAVDIGNRTGWYNEFDGNSILIWESANHTYTLYGDISKSETIEIAEPIQGE
;
A
#
# COMPACT_ATOMS: atom_id res chain seq x y z
N THR A 1 -6.84 32.49 14.48
CA THR A 1 -5.86 31.98 13.50
C THR A 1 -4.92 31.11 14.28
N VAL A 2 -5.05 29.79 14.13
CA VAL A 2 -4.14 28.83 14.78
C VAL A 2 -3.05 28.57 13.74
N ASP A 3 -1.84 29.02 14.06
CA ASP A 3 -0.61 28.67 13.33
C ASP A 3 -0.34 27.19 13.60
N THR A 4 -0.50 26.33 12.59
CA THR A 4 0.01 24.96 12.62
C THR A 4 1.30 24.93 11.82
N ASP A 5 2.36 25.41 12.48
CA ASP A 5 3.74 25.20 12.06
C ASP A 5 4.01 23.69 12.15
N THR A 6 3.88 23.00 11.02
CA THR A 6 4.08 21.54 10.96
C THR A 6 5.57 21.30 10.79
N GLU A 7 6.34 21.58 11.84
CA GLU A 7 7.74 21.19 11.91
C GLU A 7 7.82 19.67 11.69
N ARG A 8 8.58 19.22 10.68
CA ARG A 8 8.89 17.80 10.43
C ARG A 8 9.38 17.18 11.74
N MET A 9 8.49 16.46 12.44
CA MET A 9 8.85 15.76 13.67
C MET A 9 9.64 14.51 13.29
N ASN A 10 10.97 14.60 13.35
CA ASN A 10 11.83 13.42 13.37
C ASN A 10 11.62 12.72 14.72
N TYR A 11 10.94 11.57 14.73
CA TYR A 11 10.84 10.74 15.93
C TYR A 11 11.81 9.57 15.82
N THR A 12 12.61 9.36 16.85
CA THR A 12 13.43 8.16 17.02
C THR A 12 12.84 7.35 18.15
N MET A 13 12.35 6.15 17.86
CA MET A 13 11.87 5.23 18.88
C MET A 13 12.92 4.14 19.12
N THR A 14 13.43 4.09 20.34
CA THR A 14 14.32 3.01 20.79
C THR A 14 13.53 2.06 21.68
N MET A 15 13.39 0.80 21.26
CA MET A 15 12.78 -0.25 22.06
C MET A 15 13.88 -1.07 22.74
N GLN A 16 13.89 -1.08 24.07
CA GLN A 16 14.81 -1.90 24.85
C GLN A 16 14.03 -3.01 25.56
N PHE A 17 14.40 -4.25 25.31
CA PHE A 17 13.86 -5.41 26.02
C PHE A 17 14.73 -5.70 27.24
N SER A 18 14.10 -5.99 28.38
CA SER A 18 14.77 -6.41 29.61
C SER A 18 14.13 -7.71 30.11
N ASN A 19 14.88 -8.50 30.89
CA ASN A 19 14.44 -9.81 31.39
C ASN A 19 14.02 -10.78 30.27
N VAL A 20 14.80 -10.80 29.18
CA VAL A 20 14.61 -11.74 28.07
C VAL A 20 15.24 -13.07 28.44
N SER A 21 14.44 -14.14 28.41
CA SER A 21 14.94 -15.51 28.44
C SER A 21 14.75 -16.16 27.08
N LEU A 22 15.75 -16.91 26.62
CA LEU A 22 15.79 -17.53 25.30
C LEU A 22 15.75 -19.05 25.45
N ASN A 23 14.91 -19.72 24.64
CA ASN A 23 14.71 -21.17 24.67
C ASN A 23 14.13 -21.73 25.98
N ASP A 24 13.55 -20.86 26.81
CA ASP A 24 12.73 -21.31 27.94
C ASP A 24 11.40 -21.85 27.42
N ASP A 25 10.97 -22.96 28.01
CA ASP A 25 9.68 -23.56 27.74
C ASP A 25 8.57 -22.63 28.26
N LEU A 26 7.67 -22.22 27.37
CA LEU A 26 6.54 -21.35 27.72
C LEU A 26 5.35 -22.23 28.11
N SER A 27 4.87 -22.09 29.34
CA SER A 27 3.68 -22.82 29.79
C SER A 27 2.47 -22.52 28.91
N ASP A 28 1.76 -23.57 28.49
CA ASP A 28 0.48 -23.51 27.77
C ASP A 28 -0.56 -22.59 28.45
N SER A 29 -0.49 -22.48 29.78
CA SER A 29 -1.37 -21.61 30.56
C SER A 29 -1.29 -20.12 30.16
N ARG A 30 -0.18 -19.69 29.57
CA ARG A 30 0.02 -18.32 29.03
C ARG A 30 -0.80 -18.06 27.77
N PHE A 31 -1.24 -19.12 27.10
CA PHE A 31 -2.03 -19.07 25.87
C PHE A 31 -3.52 -19.38 26.12
N THR A 32 -3.91 -19.62 27.37
CA THR A 32 -5.33 -19.68 27.76
C THR A 32 -5.88 -18.27 27.94
N ILE A 33 -6.92 -17.95 27.17
CA ILE A 33 -7.72 -16.74 27.36
C ILE A 33 -8.96 -17.11 28.17
N ASP A 34 -9.26 -16.33 29.20
CA ASP A 34 -10.52 -16.42 29.94
C ASP A 34 -11.60 -15.68 29.15
N ILE A 35 -12.30 -16.41 28.28
CA ILE A 35 -13.34 -15.87 27.41
C ILE A 35 -14.66 -15.82 28.21
N PRO A 36 -15.26 -14.64 28.43
CA PRO A 36 -16.55 -14.53 29.09
C PRO A 36 -17.63 -15.36 28.35
N ALA A 37 -18.56 -15.96 29.10
CA ALA A 37 -19.61 -16.82 28.51
C ALA A 37 -20.56 -16.09 27.53
N ASN A 38 -20.60 -14.76 27.57
CA ASN A 38 -21.37 -13.92 26.66
C ASN A 38 -20.51 -13.30 25.54
N ALA A 39 -19.22 -13.66 25.45
CA ALA A 39 -18.39 -13.23 24.34
C ALA A 39 -18.84 -13.96 23.07
N SER A 40 -19.00 -13.20 22.00
CA SER A 40 -19.15 -13.74 20.65
C SER A 40 -17.77 -13.85 20.02
N GLU A 41 -17.57 -14.84 19.17
CA GLU A 41 -16.41 -14.87 18.30
C GLU A 41 -16.40 -13.58 17.48
N PRO A 42 -15.31 -12.80 17.47
CA PRO A 42 -15.22 -11.67 16.58
C PRO A 42 -15.37 -12.20 15.15
N GLY A 43 -16.23 -11.58 14.35
CA GLY A 43 -16.27 -11.86 12.91
C GLY A 43 -14.87 -11.68 12.30
N PRO A 44 -14.59 -12.21 11.10
CA PRO A 44 -13.28 -12.08 10.47
C PRO A 44 -12.86 -10.60 10.44
N GLN A 45 -12.00 -10.21 11.39
CA GLN A 45 -11.47 -8.84 11.47
C GLN A 45 -10.40 -8.59 10.41
N HIS A 46 -9.95 -9.67 9.78
CA HIS A 46 -9.06 -9.65 8.65
C HIS A 46 -9.87 -10.12 7.46
N HIS A 47 -10.28 -9.14 6.67
CA HIS A 47 -10.38 -9.25 5.22
C HIS A 47 -9.50 -10.39 4.70
N GLU A 48 -10.10 -11.40 4.08
CA GLU A 48 -9.33 -12.50 3.52
C GLU A 48 -8.28 -11.92 2.56
N ARG A 49 -7.05 -12.33 2.81
CA ARG A 49 -5.87 -11.80 2.15
C ARG A 49 -5.27 -12.91 1.33
N HIS A 50 -5.25 -12.70 0.02
CA HIS A 50 -4.68 -13.65 -0.92
C HIS A 50 -3.43 -13.04 -1.54
N THR A 51 -2.35 -13.82 -1.53
CA THR A 51 -1.13 -13.49 -2.24
C THR A 51 -1.04 -14.38 -3.47
N PHE A 52 -0.60 -13.82 -4.59
CA PHE A 52 -0.45 -14.52 -5.86
C PHE A 52 0.95 -14.33 -6.41
N ASP A 53 1.48 -15.39 -7.00
CA ASP A 53 2.80 -15.39 -7.65
C ASP A 53 2.71 -15.09 -9.15
N SER A 54 1.50 -14.85 -9.68
CA SER A 54 1.30 -14.47 -11.07
C SER A 54 0.20 -13.41 -11.26
N LEU A 55 0.37 -12.57 -12.28
CA LEU A 55 -0.65 -11.61 -12.71
C LEU A 55 -1.92 -12.29 -13.22
N SER A 56 -1.81 -13.47 -13.84
CA SER A 56 -2.98 -14.20 -14.34
C SER A 56 -3.86 -14.69 -13.20
N ASP A 57 -3.27 -15.15 -12.10
CA ASP A 57 -4.04 -15.71 -10.99
C ASP A 57 -4.83 -14.61 -10.28
N VAL A 58 -4.18 -13.48 -9.93
CA VAL A 58 -4.89 -12.35 -9.31
C VAL A 58 -5.98 -11.78 -10.23
N ARG A 59 -5.76 -11.74 -11.55
CA ARG A 59 -6.77 -11.29 -12.52
C ARG A 59 -7.95 -12.24 -12.66
N SER A 60 -7.75 -13.53 -12.40
CA SER A 60 -8.84 -14.52 -12.42
C SER A 60 -9.69 -14.50 -11.17
N GLU A 61 -9.12 -14.07 -10.04
CA GLU A 61 -9.79 -14.04 -8.74
C GLU A 61 -10.43 -12.68 -8.42
N ALA A 62 -9.77 -11.58 -8.79
CA ALA A 62 -10.22 -10.23 -8.43
C ALA A 62 -11.57 -9.86 -9.07
N GLU A 63 -12.47 -9.32 -8.25
CA GLU A 63 -13.73 -8.77 -8.75
C GLU A 63 -13.51 -7.43 -9.47
N MET A 64 -12.55 -6.63 -9.01
CA MET A 64 -12.15 -5.41 -9.69
C MET A 64 -11.11 -5.63 -10.81
N SER A 65 -11.05 -4.70 -11.76
CA SER A 65 -9.99 -4.71 -12.77
C SER A 65 -8.62 -4.50 -12.14
N VAL A 66 -7.71 -5.46 -12.39
CA VAL A 66 -6.31 -5.39 -11.97
C VAL A 66 -5.50 -4.59 -13.00
N PRO A 67 -4.79 -3.52 -12.58
CA PRO A 67 -3.99 -2.70 -13.49
C PRO A 67 -2.90 -3.47 -14.24
N SER A 68 -2.49 -2.94 -15.39
CA SER A 68 -1.42 -3.51 -16.21
C SER A 68 -0.33 -2.48 -16.52
N PRO A 69 0.48 -2.06 -15.53
CA PRO A 69 1.50 -1.04 -15.75
C PRO A 69 2.64 -1.55 -16.65
N GLU A 70 3.17 -0.67 -17.48
CA GLU A 70 4.44 -0.85 -18.16
C GLU A 70 5.56 -0.37 -17.22
N VAL A 71 6.20 -1.29 -16.52
CA VAL A 71 7.30 -0.97 -15.59
C VAL A 71 8.64 -0.84 -16.34
N PRO A 72 9.60 -0.03 -15.84
CA PRO A 72 10.90 0.13 -16.48
C PRO A 72 11.67 -1.18 -16.65
N ASP A 73 12.56 -1.20 -17.65
CA ASP A 73 13.42 -2.35 -17.92
C ASP A 73 14.17 -2.82 -16.67
N GLY A 74 14.16 -4.13 -16.43
CA GLY A 74 14.82 -4.75 -15.29
C GLY A 74 13.92 -4.93 -14.07
N TYR A 75 12.71 -4.35 -14.04
CA TYR A 75 11.69 -4.70 -13.06
C TYR A 75 10.83 -5.86 -13.57
N GLU A 76 10.68 -6.89 -12.75
CA GLU A 76 9.82 -8.04 -13.03
C GLU A 76 8.74 -8.15 -11.96
N PHE A 77 7.55 -8.63 -12.35
CA PHE A 77 6.49 -8.91 -11.40
C PHE A 77 6.94 -9.99 -10.40
N GLU A 78 6.83 -9.69 -9.13
CA GLU A 78 7.23 -10.60 -8.05
C GLU A 78 6.01 -11.20 -7.35
N SER A 79 5.03 -10.36 -7.00
CA SER A 79 3.85 -10.81 -6.29
C SER A 79 2.67 -9.85 -6.43
N ALA A 80 1.47 -10.37 -6.24
CA ALA A 80 0.26 -9.59 -6.07
C ALA A 80 -0.40 -9.89 -4.73
N TYR A 81 -1.07 -8.88 -4.21
CA TYR A 81 -1.87 -8.91 -3.01
C TYR A 81 -3.30 -8.54 -3.41
N LEU A 82 -4.28 -9.32 -2.98
CA LEU A 82 -5.70 -9.01 -3.12
C LEU A 82 -6.38 -9.07 -1.75
N SER A 83 -7.24 -8.10 -1.50
CA SER A 83 -8.12 -8.08 -0.34
C SER A 83 -9.40 -7.35 -0.73
N GLU A 84 -10.52 -8.06 -0.72
CA GLU A 84 -11.82 -7.55 -1.17
C GLU A 84 -12.92 -7.92 -0.18
N GLY A 85 -13.97 -7.12 -0.12
CA GLY A 85 -15.18 -7.33 0.66
C GLY A 85 -16.24 -6.30 0.26
N ASP A 86 -17.39 -6.32 0.93
CA ASP A 86 -18.60 -5.60 0.47
C ASP A 86 -18.39 -4.08 0.23
N ASP A 87 -17.55 -3.43 1.06
CA ASP A 87 -17.33 -1.97 1.04
C ASP A 87 -15.87 -1.57 0.73
N TYR A 88 -14.98 -2.53 0.43
CA TYR A 88 -13.57 -2.23 0.15
C TYR A 88 -12.96 -3.24 -0.82
N SER A 89 -12.11 -2.76 -1.70
CA SER A 89 -11.27 -3.57 -2.57
C SER A 89 -9.86 -2.98 -2.61
N VAL A 90 -8.85 -3.85 -2.54
CA VAL A 90 -7.44 -3.48 -2.62
C VAL A 90 -6.67 -4.54 -3.40
N VAL A 91 -6.02 -4.12 -4.48
CA VAL A 91 -5.01 -4.91 -5.18
C VAL A 91 -3.71 -4.14 -5.12
N ARG A 92 -2.63 -4.84 -4.77
CA ARG A 92 -1.27 -4.31 -4.84
C ARG A 92 -0.43 -5.26 -5.67
N LEU A 93 0.26 -4.72 -6.66
CA LEU A 93 1.21 -5.40 -7.52
C LEU A 93 2.61 -4.96 -7.10
N ARG A 94 3.51 -5.92 -6.92
CA ARG A 94 4.90 -5.69 -6.52
C ARG A 94 5.83 -6.13 -7.63
N TYR A 95 6.77 -5.27 -7.97
CA TYR A 95 7.79 -5.48 -9.00
C TYR A 95 9.17 -5.25 -8.39
N THR A 96 10.15 -6.06 -8.77
CA THR A 96 11.51 -5.97 -8.27
C THR A 96 12.56 -6.13 -9.37
N ASN A 97 13.73 -5.52 -9.16
CA ASN A 97 14.91 -5.70 -10.02
C ASN A 97 15.98 -6.63 -9.41
N GLY A 98 15.64 -7.33 -8.31
CA GLY A 98 16.51 -8.29 -7.64
C GLY A 98 17.72 -7.71 -6.89
N SER A 99 17.94 -6.39 -6.93
CA SER A 99 19.11 -5.72 -6.37
C SER A 99 18.75 -4.66 -5.32
N ASP A 100 17.62 -4.86 -4.62
CA ASP A 100 16.98 -3.98 -3.62
C ASP A 100 15.98 -2.94 -4.18
N GLY A 101 15.83 -2.80 -5.51
CA GLY A 101 14.79 -1.96 -6.09
C GLY A 101 13.41 -2.60 -6.00
N ASP A 102 12.43 -1.82 -5.53
CA ASP A 102 11.03 -2.21 -5.36
C ASP A 102 10.11 -1.15 -5.95
N VAL A 103 9.15 -1.59 -6.77
CA VAL A 103 8.05 -0.76 -7.25
C VAL A 103 6.74 -1.44 -6.91
N SER A 104 5.88 -0.71 -6.21
CA SER A 104 4.56 -1.16 -5.81
C SER A 104 3.50 -0.27 -6.46
N LEU A 105 2.60 -0.87 -7.23
CA LEU A 105 1.38 -0.23 -7.70
C LEU A 105 0.19 -0.78 -6.91
N SER A 106 -0.61 0.09 -6.33
CA SER A 106 -1.87 -0.30 -5.69
C SER A 106 -3.06 0.44 -6.27
N LYS A 107 -4.17 -0.28 -6.38
CA LYS A 107 -5.50 0.23 -6.69
C LYS A 107 -6.41 -0.17 -5.54
N ARG A 108 -7.08 0.81 -4.96
CA ARG A 108 -8.05 0.58 -3.89
C ARG A 108 -9.32 1.38 -4.09
N SER A 109 -10.40 0.99 -3.43
CA SER A 109 -11.58 1.85 -3.30
C SER A 109 -11.18 3.24 -2.83
N ASP A 110 -11.85 4.26 -3.38
CA ASP A 110 -11.58 5.65 -3.08
C ASP A 110 -11.64 5.92 -1.56
N THR A 111 -10.66 6.69 -1.08
CA THR A 111 -10.56 7.09 0.32
C THR A 111 -11.21 8.43 0.62
N GLY A 112 -11.60 9.19 -0.41
CA GLY A 112 -12.21 10.52 -0.26
C GLY A 112 -11.24 11.56 0.31
N TYR A 113 -9.93 11.30 0.24
CA TYR A 113 -8.92 12.21 0.74
C TYR A 113 -8.60 13.28 -0.31
N ASN A 114 -8.79 14.56 0.04
CA ASN A 114 -8.47 15.65 -0.88
C ASN A 114 -6.97 16.01 -0.83
N TYR A 115 -6.21 15.54 -1.81
CA TYR A 115 -4.79 15.87 -1.93
C TYR A 115 -4.52 17.32 -2.38
N SER A 116 -5.50 18.05 -2.93
CA SER A 116 -5.30 19.44 -3.39
C SER A 116 -5.00 20.43 -2.28
N ASP A 117 -5.42 20.11 -1.06
CA ASP A 117 -5.26 20.97 0.10
C ASP A 117 -3.98 20.62 0.90
N ASN A 118 -3.13 19.74 0.34
CA ASN A 118 -1.94 19.23 1.01
C ASN A 118 -0.66 19.79 0.37
N ASP A 119 0.02 20.69 1.09
CA ASP A 119 1.28 21.32 0.65
C ASP A 119 2.49 20.36 0.56
N VAL A 120 2.34 19.11 1.01
CA VAL A 120 3.38 18.08 0.97
C VAL A 120 3.46 17.44 -0.42
N PHE A 121 2.37 17.45 -1.20
CA PHE A 121 2.33 16.86 -2.53
C PHE A 121 2.34 17.93 -3.63
N GLU A 122 3.12 17.67 -4.67
CA GLU A 122 3.15 18.47 -5.88
C GLU A 122 2.11 17.95 -6.88
N ALA A 123 1.31 18.84 -7.46
CA ALA A 123 0.43 18.48 -8.56
C ALA A 123 1.24 18.20 -9.84
N VAL A 124 0.98 17.06 -10.48
CA VAL A 124 1.59 16.66 -11.75
C VAL A 124 0.53 16.23 -12.75
N ASP A 125 0.81 16.39 -14.04
CA ASP A 125 -0.07 15.88 -15.10
C ASP A 125 0.30 14.42 -15.40
N ILE A 126 -0.70 13.54 -15.31
CA ILE A 126 -0.66 12.16 -15.79
C ILE A 126 -1.65 12.13 -16.94
N GLY A 127 -1.20 12.27 -18.18
CA GLY A 127 -2.07 12.36 -19.36
C GLY A 127 -3.15 13.45 -19.24
N ASN A 128 -4.41 13.07 -19.02
CA ASN A 128 -5.54 13.99 -18.84
C ASN A 128 -6.04 14.09 -17.37
N ARG A 129 -5.30 13.50 -16.43
CA ARG A 129 -5.59 13.53 -15.00
C ARG A 129 -4.51 14.27 -14.23
N THR A 130 -4.91 14.84 -13.10
CA THR A 130 -3.97 15.37 -12.12
C THR A 130 -3.60 14.26 -11.15
N GLY A 131 -2.30 14.05 -10.97
CA GLY A 131 -1.71 13.24 -9.91
C GLY A 131 -1.04 14.10 -8.84
N TRP A 132 -0.76 13.48 -7.71
CA TRP A 132 -0.15 14.07 -6.52
C TRP A 132 1.15 13.35 -6.24
N TYR A 133 2.25 14.01 -6.53
CA TYR A 133 3.60 13.47 -6.45
C TYR A 133 4.30 13.93 -5.16
N ASN A 134 5.10 13.06 -4.56
CA ASN A 134 6.09 13.46 -3.59
C ASN A 134 7.26 12.47 -3.56
N GLU A 135 8.31 12.81 -2.82
CA GLU A 135 9.45 11.95 -2.54
C GLU A 135 9.66 11.80 -1.03
N PHE A 136 9.81 10.56 -0.56
CA PHE A 136 10.05 10.21 0.84
C PHE A 136 11.26 9.29 0.94
N ASP A 137 12.31 9.72 1.65
CA ASP A 137 13.53 8.93 1.88
C ASP A 137 14.12 8.31 0.59
N GLY A 138 14.12 9.09 -0.50
CA GLY A 138 14.61 8.67 -1.82
C GLY A 138 13.66 7.80 -2.64
N ASN A 139 12.46 7.50 -2.13
CA ASN A 139 11.41 6.79 -2.87
C ASN A 139 10.37 7.76 -3.38
N SER A 140 9.96 7.59 -4.63
CA SER A 140 8.88 8.36 -5.23
C SER A 140 7.53 7.80 -4.82
N ILE A 141 6.55 8.68 -4.65
CA ILE A 141 5.15 8.34 -4.51
C ILE A 141 4.32 9.18 -5.47
N LEU A 142 3.43 8.53 -6.21
CA LEU A 142 2.47 9.18 -7.09
C LEU A 142 1.07 8.64 -6.80
N ILE A 143 0.13 9.54 -6.56
CA ILE A 143 -1.24 9.21 -6.22
C ILE A 143 -2.18 9.88 -7.22
N TRP A 144 -3.14 9.13 -7.74
CA TRP A 144 -4.18 9.71 -8.59
C TRP A 144 -5.51 9.00 -8.40
N GLU A 145 -6.57 9.69 -8.78
CA GLU A 145 -7.94 9.18 -8.66
C GLU A 145 -8.53 8.94 -10.05
N SER A 146 -9.16 7.78 -10.20
CA SER A 146 -9.90 7.41 -11.40
C SER A 146 -11.19 6.70 -11.01
N ALA A 147 -12.31 7.24 -11.48
CA ALA A 147 -13.65 6.80 -11.10
C ALA A 147 -13.80 6.75 -9.56
N ASN A 148 -14.00 5.57 -8.98
CA ASN A 148 -14.16 5.35 -7.54
C ASN A 148 -12.93 4.64 -6.93
N HIS A 149 -11.75 4.81 -7.52
CA HIS A 149 -10.52 4.19 -7.04
C HIS A 149 -9.41 5.21 -6.86
N THR A 150 -8.65 5.03 -5.77
CA THR A 150 -7.37 5.70 -5.56
C THR A 150 -6.25 4.76 -5.99
N TYR A 151 -5.36 5.27 -6.82
CA TYR A 151 -4.15 4.59 -7.26
C TYR A 151 -2.96 5.15 -6.48
N THR A 152 -1.99 4.28 -6.17
CA THR A 152 -0.73 4.71 -5.57
C THR A 152 0.39 3.90 -6.17
N LEU A 153 1.30 4.60 -6.84
CA LEU A 153 2.57 4.08 -7.31
C LEU A 153 3.66 4.54 -6.33
N TYR A 154 4.45 3.61 -5.81
CA TYR A 154 5.49 3.86 -4.84
C TYR A 154 6.73 3.05 -5.18
N GLY A 155 7.92 3.64 -5.12
CA GLY A 155 9.15 2.87 -5.28
C GLY A 155 10.40 3.69 -5.58
N ASP A 156 11.51 2.98 -5.76
CA ASP A 156 12.82 3.52 -6.15
C ASP A 156 12.88 3.74 -7.66
N ILE A 157 12.11 4.74 -8.11
CA ILE A 157 12.00 5.19 -9.50
C ILE A 157 11.91 6.71 -9.53
N SER A 158 12.33 7.33 -10.63
CA SER A 158 12.28 8.79 -10.79
C SER A 158 10.85 9.30 -10.97
N LYS A 159 10.64 10.59 -10.69
CA LYS A 159 9.38 11.29 -10.98
C LYS A 159 8.89 11.06 -12.41
N SER A 160 9.76 11.18 -13.41
CA SER A 160 9.41 10.94 -14.81
C SER A 160 8.91 9.52 -15.03
N GLU A 161 9.61 8.52 -14.48
CA GLU A 161 9.20 7.12 -14.59
C GLU A 161 7.86 6.88 -13.89
N THR A 162 7.59 7.52 -12.75
CA THR A 162 6.27 7.39 -12.10
C THR A 162 5.13 7.85 -13.00
N ILE A 163 5.32 8.95 -13.74
CA ILE A 163 4.32 9.49 -14.67
C ILE A 163 4.18 8.59 -15.89
N GLU A 164 5.30 8.13 -16.47
CA GLU A 164 5.32 7.21 -17.61
C GLU A 164 4.59 5.89 -17.32
N ILE A 165 4.78 5.32 -16.13
CA ILE A 165 4.09 4.10 -15.68
C ILE A 165 2.59 4.35 -15.48
N ALA A 166 2.21 5.52 -14.96
CA ALA A 166 0.83 5.84 -14.61
C ALA A 166 -0.03 6.26 -15.82
N GLU A 167 0.56 6.91 -16.82
CA GLU A 167 -0.14 7.43 -18.00
C GLU A 167 -1.01 6.41 -18.75
N PRO A 168 -0.55 5.18 -19.07
CA PRO A 168 -1.38 4.20 -19.78
C PRO A 168 -2.55 3.67 -18.94
N ILE A 169 -2.41 3.66 -17.62
CA ILE A 169 -3.39 3.08 -16.68
C ILE A 169 -4.22 4.15 -15.94
N GLN A 170 -4.04 5.42 -16.27
CA GLN A 170 -4.68 6.55 -15.58
C GLN A 170 -6.20 6.44 -15.52
N GLY A 171 -6.84 5.75 -16.48
CA GLY A 171 -8.29 5.64 -16.63
C GLY A 171 -8.88 4.27 -16.36
N GLU A 172 -8.08 3.30 -15.93
CA GLU A 172 -8.53 1.93 -15.63
C GLU A 172 -9.39 1.81 -14.36
#